data_AF-D3S350-F1
#
_entry.id   AF-D3S350-F1
#
_cell.length_a   1.000
_cell.length_b   1.000
_cell.length_c   1.000
_cell.angle_alpha   90.00
_cell.angle_beta   90.00
_cell.angle_gamma   90.00
#
_symmetry.space_group_name_H-M   'P 1'
#
loop_
_entity.id
_entity.type
_entity.pdbx_description
1 polymer ?
#
loop_
_entity_poly.entity_id
_entity_poly.type
_entity_poly.pdbx_seq_one_letter_code
_entity_poly.pdbx_strand_id
1 'polypeptide(L)'
;MFRVKESESRTGRKIKVLEFELEGPISPQDLPEIEKMLPEIRGAHVLVISGRGPIWLYCVILHKYMHMFPAIGVYDPKLEGAVIVVSHTRYADVGTVIPIDS
;
A
#
# COMPACT_ATOMS: atom_id res chain seq x y z
N MET A 1 4.79 5.57 12.59
CA MET A 1 4.91 6.61 11.53
C MET A 1 4.45 6.12 10.15
N PHE A 2 3.73 6.96 9.39
CA PHE A 2 3.42 6.75 7.95
C PHE A 2 4.31 7.63 7.07
N ARG A 3 4.83 7.10 5.97
CA ARG A 3 5.67 7.80 4.98
C ARG A 3 5.18 7.50 3.57
N VAL A 4 5.24 8.49 2.69
CA VAL A 4 4.84 8.33 1.29
C VAL A 4 6.00 8.74 0.40
N LYS A 5 6.33 7.90 -0.58
CA LYS A 5 7.35 8.19 -1.59
C LYS A 5 6.86 7.81 -2.98
N GLU A 6 7.31 8.56 -3.98
CA GLU A 6 7.25 8.10 -5.37
C GLU A 6 8.44 7.17 -5.63
N SER A 7 8.22 6.13 -6.42
CA SER A 7 9.25 5.16 -6.78
C SER A 7 8.98 4.60 -8.18
N GLU A 8 9.88 3.75 -8.65
CA GLU A 8 9.79 3.07 -9.92
C GLU A 8 10.00 1.58 -9.70
N SER A 9 9.14 0.75 -10.29
CA SER A 9 9.29 -0.70 -10.25
C SER A 9 10.49 -1.14 -11.09
N ARG A 10 10.96 -2.37 -10.91
CA ARG A 10 12.02 -2.96 -11.76
C ARG A 10 11.69 -2.99 -13.25
N THR A 11 10.40 -2.90 -13.60
CA THR A 11 9.93 -2.84 -14.98
C THR A 11 9.73 -1.40 -15.49
N GLY A 12 10.25 -0.39 -14.79
CA GLY A 12 10.11 1.02 -15.16
C GLY A 12 8.72 1.62 -14.92
N ARG A 13 7.85 0.95 -14.15
CA ARG A 13 6.51 1.50 -13.85
C ARG A 13 6.59 2.43 -12.66
N LYS A 14 6.13 3.66 -12.83
CA LYS A 14 5.94 4.59 -11.72
C LYS A 14 4.94 4.01 -10.72
N ILE A 15 5.29 4.04 -9.45
CA ILE A 15 4.48 3.58 -8.33
C ILE A 15 4.56 4.59 -7.19
N LYS A 16 3.52 4.63 -6.37
CA LYS A 16 3.53 5.37 -5.11
C LYS A 16 3.61 4.36 -3.98
N VAL A 17 4.52 4.53 -3.03
CA VAL A 17 4.68 3.63 -1.88
C VAL A 17 4.20 4.34 -0.62
N LEU A 18 3.23 3.74 0.06
CA LEU A 18 2.86 4.07 1.43
C LEU A 18 3.56 3.09 2.37
N GLU A 19 4.57 3.59 3.07
CA GLU A 19 5.30 2.85 4.08
C GLU A 19 4.77 3.17 5.47
N PHE A 20 4.63 2.15 6.31
CA PHE A 20 4.31 2.35 7.72
C PHE A 20 5.20 1.54 8.64
N GLU A 21 5.50 2.13 9.77
CA GLU A 21 6.32 1.56 10.84
C GLU A 21 5.60 1.77 12.17
N LEU A 22 5.43 0.70 12.94
CA LEU A 22 4.78 0.74 14.23
C LEU A 22 5.84 0.96 15.32
N GLU A 23 5.65 1.98 16.15
CA GLU A 23 6.57 2.32 17.25
C GLU A 23 6.34 1.43 18.49
N GLY A 24 5.25 0.67 18.50
CA GLY A 24 4.88 -0.24 19.57
C GLY A 24 3.68 -1.10 19.18
N PRO A 25 3.20 -1.95 20.11
CA PRO A 25 1.99 -2.74 19.88
C PRO A 25 0.78 -1.81 19.70
N ILE A 26 -0.12 -2.19 18.79
CA ILE A 26 -1.39 -1.50 18.52
C ILE A 26 -2.56 -2.47 18.66
N SER A 27 -3.72 -1.92 18.97
CA SER A 27 -4.98 -2.63 19.12
C SER A 27 -6.02 -2.09 18.14
N PRO A 28 -7.08 -2.86 17.80
CA PRO A 28 -8.16 -2.36 16.94
C PRO A 28 -8.85 -1.10 17.49
N GLN A 29 -8.82 -0.87 18.80
CA GLN A 29 -9.38 0.33 19.44
C GLN A 29 -8.63 1.61 19.06
N ASP A 30 -7.38 1.50 18.61
CA ASP A 30 -6.56 2.63 18.18
C ASP A 30 -6.90 3.10 16.75
N LEU A 31 -7.72 2.34 16.01
CA LEU A 31 -8.05 2.63 14.61
C LEU A 31 -8.55 4.05 14.34
N PRO A 32 -9.45 4.65 15.15
CA PRO A 32 -9.91 6.01 14.91
C PRO A 32 -8.78 7.05 14.91
N GLU A 33 -7.75 6.87 15.73
CA GLU A 33 -6.59 7.76 15.76
C GLU A 33 -5.61 7.42 14.63
N ILE A 34 -5.38 6.14 14.36
CA ILE A 34 -4.55 5.69 13.23
C ILE A 34 -5.10 6.22 11.91
N GLU A 35 -6.41 6.17 11.68
CA GLU A 35 -7.05 6.68 10.47
C GLU A 35 -6.85 8.20 10.28
N LYS A 36 -6.81 8.97 11.37
CA LYS A 36 -6.50 10.41 11.32
C LYS A 36 -5.03 10.68 10.96
N MET A 37 -4.14 9.75 11.28
CA MET A 37 -2.71 9.84 10.96
C MET A 37 -2.39 9.39 9.53
N LEU A 38 -3.34 8.75 8.84
CA LEU A 38 -3.15 8.34 7.45
C LEU A 38 -3.02 9.56 6.54
N PRO A 39 -2.00 9.61 5.66
CA PRO A 39 -1.78 10.77 4.81
C PRO A 39 -2.88 10.90 3.75
N GLU A 40 -3.30 12.12 3.46
CA GLU A 40 -4.25 12.41 2.38
C GLU A 40 -3.52 12.35 1.02
N ILE A 41 -3.59 11.19 0.38
CA ILE A 41 -2.91 10.90 -0.89
C ILE A 41 -3.85 10.39 -1.97
N ARG A 42 -3.52 10.71 -3.21
CA ARG A 42 -4.18 10.24 -4.44
C ARG A 42 -3.16 10.18 -5.57
N GLY A 43 -3.43 9.42 -6.62
CA GLY A 43 -2.50 9.32 -7.74
C GLY A 43 -3.01 8.51 -8.92
N ALA A 44 -2.36 8.69 -10.06
CA ALA A 44 -2.66 7.98 -11.32
C ALA A 44 -1.82 6.69 -11.49
N HIS A 45 -1.02 6.34 -10.48
CA HIS A 45 -0.12 5.19 -10.48
C HIS A 45 -0.53 4.19 -9.40
N VAL A 46 -0.03 2.96 -9.47
CA VAL A 46 -0.32 1.94 -8.46
C VAL A 46 0.18 2.39 -7.10
N LEU A 47 -0.68 2.29 -6.07
CA LEU A 47 -0.28 2.45 -4.68
C LEU A 47 0.24 1.11 -4.15
N VAL A 48 1.41 1.12 -3.52
CA VAL A 48 1.99 -0.03 -2.85
C VAL A 48 1.98 0.21 -1.35
N ILE A 49 1.32 -0.66 -0.60
CA ILE A 49 1.34 -0.65 0.86
C ILE A 49 2.50 -1.53 1.32
N SER A 50 3.40 -0.96 2.12
CA SER A 50 4.55 -1.65 2.70
C SER A 50 4.69 -1.32 4.18
N GLY A 51 5.10 -2.28 4.98
CA GLY A 51 5.21 -2.14 6.43
C GLY A 51 5.04 -3.47 7.13
N ARG A 52 5.23 -3.48 8.45
CA ARG A 52 4.97 -4.65 9.30
C ARG A 52 3.86 -4.29 10.27
N GLY A 53 2.76 -5.03 10.24
CA GLY A 53 1.63 -4.79 11.13
C GLY A 53 0.61 -5.93 11.10
N PRO A 54 -0.44 -5.82 11.92
CA PRO A 54 -1.53 -6.78 11.91
C PRO A 54 -2.40 -6.64 10.64
N ILE A 55 -3.03 -7.73 10.21
CA ILE A 55 -3.82 -7.79 8.96
C ILE A 55 -4.92 -6.72 8.91
N TRP A 56 -5.60 -6.47 10.03
CA TRP A 56 -6.66 -5.48 10.09
C TRP A 56 -6.19 -4.06 9.74
N LEU A 57 -4.91 -3.73 9.99
CA LEU A 57 -4.35 -2.42 9.63
C LEU A 57 -4.23 -2.30 8.11
N TYR A 58 -3.79 -3.36 7.43
CA TYR A 58 -3.77 -3.38 5.96
C TYR A 58 -5.18 -3.22 5.39
N CYS A 59 -6.19 -3.87 5.97
CA CYS A 59 -7.58 -3.73 5.53
C CYS A 59 -8.07 -2.28 5.63
N VAL A 60 -7.78 -1.59 6.72
CA VAL A 60 -8.17 -0.18 6.92
C VAL A 60 -7.44 0.74 5.95
N ILE A 61 -6.12 0.58 5.81
CA ILE A 61 -5.33 1.34 4.83
C ILE A 61 -5.87 1.13 3.41
N LEU A 62 -6.09 -0.14 3.02
CA LEU A 62 -6.63 -0.50 1.72
C LEU A 62 -8.00 0.14 1.49
N HIS A 63 -8.92 0.01 2.45
CA HIS A 63 -10.26 0.59 2.35
C HIS A 63 -10.23 2.12 2.21
N LYS A 64 -9.37 2.80 2.97
CA LYS A 64 -9.18 4.27 2.87
C LYS A 64 -8.79 4.69 1.47
N TYR A 65 -7.91 3.95 0.79
CA TYR A 65 -7.32 4.39 -0.49
C TYR A 65 -7.89 3.71 -1.75
N MET A 66 -8.67 2.64 -1.63
CA MET A 66 -9.09 1.84 -2.80
C MET A 66 -9.84 2.63 -3.86
N HIS A 67 -10.56 3.70 -3.49
CA HIS A 67 -11.28 4.55 -4.45
C HIS A 67 -10.45 5.72 -5.01
N MET A 68 -9.25 5.95 -4.49
CA MET A 68 -8.39 7.10 -4.86
C MET A 68 -7.27 6.72 -5.83
N PHE A 69 -7.05 5.42 -6.06
CA PHE A 69 -5.96 4.90 -6.88
C PHE A 69 -6.48 3.91 -7.92
N PRO A 70 -5.84 3.83 -9.10
CA PRO A 70 -6.22 2.89 -10.16
C PRO A 70 -6.04 1.43 -9.74
N ALA A 71 -5.02 1.13 -8.93
CA ALA A 71 -4.77 -0.19 -8.38
C ALA A 71 -3.98 -0.05 -7.06
N ILE A 72 -4.12 -1.05 -6.19
CA ILE A 72 -3.36 -1.15 -4.94
C ILE A 72 -2.69 -2.51 -4.88
N GLY A 73 -1.39 -2.52 -4.57
CA GLY A 73 -0.63 -3.71 -4.24
C GLY A 73 -0.15 -3.73 -2.80
N VAL A 74 0.04 -4.92 -2.25
CA VAL A 74 0.66 -5.14 -0.93
C VAL A 74 2.03 -5.76 -1.14
N TYR A 75 3.06 -5.15 -0.59
CA TYR A 75 4.43 -5.65 -0.69
C TYR A 75 4.61 -6.96 0.07
N ASP A 76 5.14 -7.99 -0.60
CA ASP A 76 5.57 -9.25 -0.02
C ASP A 76 7.09 -9.41 -0.23
N PRO A 77 7.90 -9.36 0.85
CA PRO A 77 9.34 -9.55 0.76
C PRO A 77 9.76 -10.89 0.12
N LYS A 78 8.94 -11.96 0.22
CA LYS A 78 9.25 -13.27 -0.36
C LYS A 78 9.15 -13.29 -1.88
N LEU A 79 8.30 -12.43 -2.42
CA LEU A 79 8.12 -12.24 -3.85
C LEU A 79 8.97 -11.09 -4.39
N GLU A 80 9.64 -10.36 -3.49
CA GLU A 80 10.36 -9.13 -3.77
C GLU A 80 9.51 -8.15 -4.61
N GLY A 81 8.22 -8.05 -4.28
CA GLY A 81 7.27 -7.34 -5.12
C GLY A 81 5.94 -7.08 -4.44
N ALA A 82 5.13 -6.23 -5.06
CA ALA A 82 3.78 -5.93 -4.60
C ALA A 82 2.74 -6.76 -5.35
N VAL A 83 1.95 -7.53 -4.61
CA VAL A 83 0.82 -8.29 -5.14
C VAL A 83 -0.38 -7.35 -5.27
N ILE A 84 -0.92 -7.18 -6.47
CA ILE A 84 -2.12 -6.38 -6.70
C ILE A 84 -3.33 -7.05 -6.05
N VAL A 85 -4.01 -6.32 -5.16
CA VAL A 85 -5.18 -6.78 -4.41
C VAL A 85 -6.45 -5.98 -4.71
N VAL A 86 -6.30 -4.80 -5.32
CA VAL A 86 -7.40 -3.96 -5.82
C VAL A 86 -7.03 -3.45 -7.20
N SER A 87 -7.97 -3.46 -8.14
CA SER A 87 -7.79 -2.82 -9.44
C SER A 87 -9.09 -2.28 -10.03
N HIS A 88 -9.01 -1.09 -10.61
CA HIS A 88 -10.02 -0.43 -11.42
C HIS A 88 -9.55 -0.29 -12.88
N THR A 89 -8.48 -0.99 -13.27
CA THR A 89 -7.82 -0.82 -14.57
C THR A 89 -7.52 -2.15 -15.24
N ARG A 90 -7.26 -2.12 -16.55
CA ARG A 90 -6.91 -3.30 -17.35
C ARG A 90 -5.40 -3.57 -17.45
N TYR A 91 -4.56 -2.72 -16.84
CA TYR A 91 -3.09 -2.84 -16.95
C TYR A 91 -2.43 -3.41 -15.68
N ALA A 92 -3.21 -3.61 -14.62
CA ALA A 92 -2.75 -4.16 -13.35
C ALA A 92 -3.85 -5.06 -12.78
N ASP A 93 -3.90 -6.32 -13.19
CA ASP A 93 -4.92 -7.26 -12.74
C ASP A 93 -4.64 -7.76 -11.32
N VAL A 94 -5.70 -8.03 -10.56
CA VAL A 94 -5.59 -8.63 -9.22
C VAL A 94 -4.83 -9.96 -9.28
N GLY A 95 -3.91 -10.16 -8.35
CA GLY A 95 -2.99 -11.30 -8.31
C GLY A 95 -1.68 -11.10 -9.07
N THR A 96 -1.58 -10.05 -9.90
CA THR A 96 -0.31 -9.70 -10.56
C THR A 96 0.72 -9.25 -9.54
N VAL A 97 1.98 -9.66 -9.72
CA VAL A 97 3.11 -9.18 -8.91
C VAL A 97 3.85 -8.08 -9.68
N ILE A 98 3.96 -6.89 -9.08
CA ILE A 98 4.84 -5.83 -9.55
C ILE A 98 6.19 -5.99 -8.83
N PRO A 99 7.29 -6.30 -9.53
CA PRO A 99 8.60 -6.44 -8.90
C PRO A 99 9.12 -5.07 -8.46
N ILE A 100 9.56 -4.97 -7.20
CA ILE A 100 10.05 -3.73 -6.58
C ILE A 100 11.43 -4.01 -5.99
N ASP A 101 12.33 -3.03 -6.04
CA ASP A 101 13.60 -3.12 -5.32
C ASP A 101 13.37 -2.67 -3.87
N SER A 102 13.76 -3.53 -2.92
CA SER A 102 13.67 -3.29 -1.48
C SER A 102 14.62 -2.18 -1.02
#